data_AF-A0A1I5JC14-F1
#
_entry.id   AF-A0A1I5JC14-F1
#
_cell.length_a   1.000
_cell.length_b   1.000
_cell.length_c   1.000
_cell.angle_alpha   90.00
_cell.angle_beta   90.00
_cell.angle_gamma   90.00
#
_symmetry.space_group_name_H-M   'P 1'
#
loop_
_entity.id
_entity.type
_entity.pdbx_description
1 polymer ?
#
loop_
_entity_poly.entity_id
_entity_poly.type
_entity_poly.pdbx_seq_one_letter_code
_entity_poly.pdbx_strand_id
1 'polypeptide(L)'
;MFESLGFEPDWFGLLGREVLRERRAALIAEACAWSVGLSDRPHHLRLRGRLVATGSTIGDRAATGQALSGEEDGRLELGDARPGSFQDALNAVDADGAVFADRFDREVIEPFVHETCVLAADRARRTRPGQWAELLDDLGEDGAELGDVVRAGEWEQPLRTDAEHLVLAALGTAPLLEVEAEGLPLSLVRAAEATARAAAAPRPEPEPEDLSGALFLALAAVREAGLPAPVPADDAPRLLAALAEQGLEPDEVAAVLPHLDLAPGTADRVAALLAAA
;
A
#
# COMPACT_ATOMS: atom_id res chain seq x y z
N MET A 1 -29.41 -7.85 39.78
CA MET A 1 -28.67 -6.82 39.03
C MET A 1 -28.44 -7.44 37.66
N PHE A 2 -29.41 -7.28 36.76
CA PHE A 2 -29.27 -7.69 35.37
C PHE A 2 -28.72 -6.48 34.65
N GLU A 3 -27.42 -6.51 34.33
CA GLU A 3 -26.85 -5.53 33.42
C GLU A 3 -27.60 -5.63 32.10
N SER A 4 -28.11 -4.49 31.70
CA SER A 4 -28.71 -4.25 30.40
C SER A 4 -27.69 -4.62 29.33
N LEU A 5 -27.84 -5.78 28.70
CA LEU A 5 -27.32 -6.06 27.36
C LEU A 5 -28.08 -5.16 26.36
N GLY A 6 -27.89 -3.85 26.49
CA GLY A 6 -28.29 -2.90 25.48
C GLY A 6 -27.38 -3.18 24.30
N PHE A 7 -27.96 -3.61 23.18
CA PHE A 7 -27.29 -3.52 21.88
C PHE A 7 -26.91 -2.06 21.68
N GLU A 8 -25.70 -1.68 22.08
CA GLU A 8 -25.15 -0.40 21.67
C GLU A 8 -24.87 -0.54 20.16
N PRO A 9 -25.47 0.30 19.31
CA PRO A 9 -25.21 0.24 17.89
C PRO A 9 -23.70 0.29 17.66
N ASP A 10 -23.17 -0.55 16.76
CA ASP A 10 -21.78 -0.45 16.29
C ASP A 10 -21.55 0.95 15.73
N TRP A 11 -21.11 1.85 16.61
CA TRP A 11 -21.03 3.28 16.34
C TRP A 11 -19.94 3.55 15.31
N PHE A 12 -18.90 2.69 15.29
CA PHE A 12 -17.84 2.76 14.32
C PHE A 12 -18.34 2.34 12.94
N GLY A 13 -19.09 1.23 12.85
CA GLY A 13 -19.76 0.83 11.62
C GLY A 13 -20.71 1.91 11.07
N LEU A 14 -21.45 2.61 11.94
CA LEU A 14 -22.28 3.75 11.54
C LEU A 14 -21.45 4.92 10.99
N LEU A 15 -20.32 5.24 11.63
CA LEU A 15 -19.39 6.26 11.17
C LEU A 15 -18.77 5.88 9.81
N GLY A 16 -18.39 4.61 9.63
CA GLY A 16 -17.91 4.09 8.34
C GLY A 16 -18.92 4.31 7.23
N ARG A 17 -20.20 4.01 7.46
CA ARG A 17 -21.28 4.27 6.49
C ARG A 17 -21.49 5.76 6.24
N GLU A 18 -21.31 6.62 7.23
CA GLU A 18 -21.36 8.07 7.06
C GLU A 18 -20.25 8.55 6.12
N VAL A 19 -19.00 8.16 6.38
CA VAL A 19 -17.85 8.50 5.54
C VAL A 19 -18.01 7.92 4.12
N LEU A 20 -18.51 6.69 3.98
CA LEU A 20 -18.79 6.09 2.67
C LEU A 20 -19.79 6.94 1.85
N ARG A 21 -20.84 7.47 2.50
CA ARG A 21 -21.81 8.35 1.82
C ARG A 21 -21.18 9.66 1.37
N GLU A 22 -20.32 10.26 2.18
CA GLU A 22 -19.56 11.46 1.80
C GLU A 22 -18.63 11.20 0.61
N ARG A 23 -18.01 10.00 0.58
CA ARG A 23 -17.10 9.58 -0.49
C ARG A 23 -17.80 8.97 -1.71
N ARG A 24 -19.14 8.93 -1.75
CA ARG A 24 -19.90 8.28 -2.83
C ARG A 24 -19.48 8.76 -4.22
N ALA A 25 -19.30 10.07 -4.42
CA ALA A 25 -18.89 10.60 -5.72
C ALA A 25 -17.50 10.09 -6.15
N ALA A 26 -16.57 9.96 -5.20
CA ALA A 26 -15.26 9.38 -5.47
C ALA A 26 -15.36 7.89 -5.80
N LEU A 27 -16.20 7.13 -5.08
CA LEU A 27 -16.43 5.70 -5.37
C LEU A 27 -16.97 5.48 -6.80
N ILE A 28 -17.95 6.28 -7.21
CA ILE A 28 -18.51 6.21 -8.56
C ILE A 28 -17.45 6.58 -9.60
N ALA A 29 -16.64 7.60 -9.35
CA ALA A 29 -15.55 7.99 -10.25
C ALA A 29 -14.52 6.87 -10.40
N GLU A 30 -14.10 6.22 -9.31
CA GLU A 30 -13.19 5.06 -9.34
C GLU A 30 -13.80 3.89 -10.14
N ALA A 31 -15.10 3.63 -9.96
CA ALA A 31 -15.79 2.59 -10.73
C ALA A 31 -15.83 2.90 -12.24
N CYS A 32 -16.12 4.14 -12.62
CA CYS A 32 -16.07 4.57 -14.02
C CYS A 32 -14.63 4.49 -14.57
N ALA A 33 -13.63 4.91 -13.80
CA ALA A 33 -12.23 4.86 -14.24
C ALA A 33 -11.74 3.42 -14.45
N TRP A 34 -12.14 2.50 -13.57
CA TRP A 34 -11.81 1.08 -13.68
C TRP A 34 -12.45 0.41 -14.91
N SER A 35 -13.65 0.84 -15.30
CA SER A 35 -14.33 0.26 -16.46
C SER A 35 -13.70 0.64 -17.80
N VAL A 36 -12.91 1.72 -17.85
CA VAL A 36 -12.28 2.21 -19.08
C VAL A 36 -11.46 1.11 -19.74
N GLY A 37 -11.78 0.84 -21.01
CA GLY A 37 -11.09 -0.16 -21.82
C GLY A 37 -11.57 -1.59 -21.60
N LEU A 38 -12.64 -1.82 -20.82
CA LEU A 38 -13.33 -3.12 -20.81
C LEU A 38 -13.95 -3.40 -22.18
N SER A 39 -14.54 -2.40 -22.83
CA SER A 39 -15.14 -2.49 -24.16
C SER A 39 -14.19 -2.98 -25.24
N ASP A 40 -12.90 -2.66 -25.14
CA ASP A 40 -11.87 -3.09 -26.09
C ASP A 40 -11.43 -4.55 -25.88
N ARG A 41 -11.79 -5.17 -24.75
CA ARG A 41 -11.34 -6.53 -24.42
C ARG A 41 -12.05 -7.58 -25.27
N PRO A 42 -11.36 -8.69 -25.63
CA PRO A 42 -12.00 -9.85 -26.23
C PRO A 42 -13.05 -10.44 -25.30
N HIS A 43 -14.21 -10.77 -25.85
CA HIS A 43 -15.31 -11.36 -25.10
C HIS A 43 -15.19 -12.90 -25.05
N HIS A 44 -15.45 -13.46 -23.86
CA HIS A 44 -15.42 -14.88 -23.58
C HIS A 44 -16.72 -15.33 -22.91
N LEU A 45 -17.10 -16.60 -23.08
CA LEU A 45 -18.23 -17.23 -22.40
C LEU A 45 -17.85 -18.63 -21.95
N ARG A 46 -18.45 -19.12 -20.86
CA ARG A 46 -18.46 -20.55 -20.58
C ARG A 46 -19.57 -21.23 -21.34
N LEU A 47 -19.19 -22.20 -22.16
CA LEU A 47 -20.09 -23.09 -22.87
C LEU A 47 -19.82 -24.52 -22.41
N ARG A 48 -20.74 -25.09 -21.65
CA ARG A 48 -20.62 -26.46 -21.11
C ARG A 48 -19.34 -26.61 -20.27
N GLY A 49 -19.09 -25.63 -19.39
CA GLY A 49 -17.91 -25.61 -18.51
C GLY A 49 -16.57 -25.38 -19.22
N ARG A 50 -16.56 -24.99 -20.50
CA ARG A 50 -15.34 -24.59 -21.22
C ARG A 50 -15.39 -23.12 -21.58
N LEU A 51 -14.30 -22.41 -21.33
CA LEU A 51 -14.14 -21.03 -21.76
C LEU A 51 -13.91 -20.96 -23.27
N VAL A 52 -14.70 -20.13 -23.96
CA VAL A 52 -14.65 -19.96 -25.42
C VAL A 52 -14.64 -18.47 -25.75
N ALA A 53 -13.67 -18.04 -26.55
CA ALA A 53 -13.66 -16.70 -27.13
C ALA A 53 -14.74 -16.59 -28.21
N THR A 54 -15.56 -15.54 -28.19
CA THR A 54 -16.64 -15.36 -29.17
C THR A 54 -16.19 -14.75 -30.49
N GLY A 55 -14.94 -14.28 -30.57
CA GLY A 55 -14.38 -13.63 -31.76
C GLY A 55 -14.77 -12.16 -31.93
N SER A 56 -15.46 -11.58 -30.95
CA SER A 56 -15.84 -10.17 -30.87
C SER A 56 -15.28 -9.53 -29.60
N THR A 57 -15.30 -8.20 -29.50
CA THR A 57 -15.01 -7.51 -28.24
C THR A 57 -16.26 -7.39 -27.38
N ILE A 58 -16.08 -7.03 -26.10
CA ILE A 58 -17.17 -6.69 -25.18
C ILE A 58 -17.98 -5.50 -25.74
N GLY A 59 -17.30 -4.47 -26.24
CA GLY A 59 -17.92 -3.27 -26.79
C GLY A 59 -18.77 -3.53 -28.03
N ASP A 60 -18.31 -4.37 -28.96
CA ASP A 60 -19.07 -4.75 -30.17
C ASP A 60 -20.39 -5.46 -29.80
N ARG A 61 -20.33 -6.36 -28.80
CA ARG A 61 -21.53 -7.04 -28.29
C ARG A 61 -22.47 -6.10 -27.56
N ALA A 62 -21.94 -5.25 -26.69
CA ALA A 62 -22.73 -4.26 -25.97
C ALA A 62 -23.44 -3.30 -26.95
N ALA A 63 -22.74 -2.82 -27.98
CA ALA A 63 -23.29 -1.94 -29.01
C ALA A 63 -24.38 -2.61 -29.86
N THR A 64 -24.30 -3.93 -30.05
CA THR A 64 -25.31 -4.71 -30.78
C THR A 64 -26.42 -5.28 -29.89
N GLY A 65 -26.45 -4.89 -28.60
CA GLY A 65 -27.47 -5.33 -27.64
C GLY A 65 -27.40 -6.80 -27.28
N GLN A 66 -26.24 -7.43 -27.47
CA GLN A 66 -26.00 -8.81 -27.11
C GLN A 66 -25.54 -8.91 -25.65
N ALA A 67 -26.01 -9.94 -24.94
CA ALA A 67 -25.59 -10.20 -23.56
C ALA A 67 -24.08 -10.49 -23.49
N LEU A 68 -23.47 -10.00 -22.41
CA LEU A 68 -22.05 -10.18 -22.09
C LEU A 68 -21.84 -11.35 -21.13
N SER A 69 -22.81 -11.63 -20.25
CA SER A 69 -22.78 -12.82 -19.40
C SER A 69 -23.41 -14.04 -20.05
N GLY A 70 -22.82 -15.21 -19.84
CA GLY A 70 -23.46 -16.51 -20.14
C GLY A 70 -24.43 -16.94 -19.04
N GLU A 71 -25.29 -17.93 -19.34
CA GLU A 71 -26.20 -18.53 -18.35
C GLU A 71 -25.46 -19.19 -17.17
N GLU A 72 -24.19 -19.57 -17.37
CA GLU A 72 -23.34 -20.26 -16.38
C GLU A 72 -22.44 -19.33 -15.55
N ASP A 73 -22.37 -18.03 -15.89
CA ASP A 73 -21.23 -17.16 -15.50
C ASP A 73 -21.57 -16.04 -14.51
N GLY A 74 -22.83 -15.59 -14.44
CA GLY A 74 -23.20 -14.43 -13.61
C GLY A 74 -23.21 -14.71 -12.10
N ARG A 75 -22.80 -13.71 -11.29
CA ARG A 75 -23.03 -13.73 -9.84
C ARG A 75 -24.53 -13.62 -9.59
N LEU A 76 -25.11 -14.59 -8.89
CA LEU A 76 -26.55 -14.59 -8.58
C LEU A 76 -26.96 -13.34 -7.79
N GLU A 77 -26.06 -12.81 -6.96
CA GLU A 77 -26.30 -11.61 -6.16
C GLU A 77 -26.43 -10.34 -7.01
N LEU A 78 -25.86 -10.33 -8.22
CA LEU A 78 -25.99 -9.20 -9.14
C LEU A 78 -27.32 -9.21 -9.86
N GLY A 79 -28.01 -10.34 -9.99
CA GLY A 79 -29.34 -10.43 -10.64
C GLY A 79 -29.33 -10.14 -12.15
N ASP A 80 -30.53 -10.00 -12.72
CA ASP A 80 -30.73 -9.85 -14.17
C ASP A 80 -30.23 -8.49 -14.68
N ALA A 81 -29.19 -8.52 -15.51
CA ALA A 81 -28.61 -7.32 -16.11
C ALA A 81 -29.23 -7.00 -17.47
N ARG A 82 -29.28 -5.71 -17.81
CA ARG A 82 -29.64 -5.27 -19.16
C ARG A 82 -28.44 -5.53 -20.10
N PRO A 83 -28.63 -6.17 -21.28
CA PRO A 83 -27.54 -6.40 -22.22
C PRO A 83 -26.73 -5.13 -22.53
N GLY A 84 -25.41 -5.23 -22.40
CA GLY A 84 -24.46 -4.13 -22.62
C GLY A 84 -24.40 -3.08 -21.51
N SER A 85 -25.06 -3.29 -20.37
CA SER A 85 -24.94 -2.41 -19.21
C SER A 85 -23.66 -2.67 -18.41
N PHE A 86 -23.31 -1.75 -17.51
CA PHE A 86 -22.20 -1.94 -16.58
C PHE A 86 -22.35 -3.23 -15.75
N GLN A 87 -23.55 -3.53 -15.25
CA GLN A 87 -23.83 -4.75 -14.50
C GLN A 87 -23.71 -6.02 -15.36
N ASP A 88 -24.07 -5.98 -16.65
CA ASP A 88 -23.87 -7.10 -17.57
C ASP A 88 -22.36 -7.35 -17.79
N ALA A 89 -21.58 -6.27 -17.89
CA ALA A 89 -20.12 -6.36 -17.95
C ALA A 89 -19.51 -6.96 -16.68
N LEU A 90 -20.03 -6.61 -15.49
CA LEU A 90 -19.59 -7.23 -14.23
C LEU A 90 -19.90 -8.72 -14.17
N ASN A 91 -21.01 -9.18 -14.77
CA ASN A 91 -21.37 -10.60 -14.87
C ASN A 91 -20.60 -11.37 -15.96
N ALA A 92 -19.83 -10.69 -16.81
CA ALA A 92 -19.03 -11.35 -17.84
C ALA A 92 -17.74 -11.93 -17.28
N VAL A 93 -17.14 -12.86 -18.02
CA VAL A 93 -15.87 -13.50 -17.69
C VAL A 93 -14.73 -12.98 -18.56
N ASP A 94 -13.53 -12.96 -17.99
CA ASP A 94 -12.30 -12.63 -18.72
C ASP A 94 -11.67 -13.87 -19.41
N ALA A 95 -10.48 -13.68 -19.98
CA ALA A 95 -9.74 -14.72 -20.69
C ALA A 95 -9.21 -15.86 -19.78
N ASP A 96 -9.13 -15.63 -18.48
CA ASP A 96 -8.78 -16.64 -17.48
C ASP A 96 -10.04 -17.31 -16.91
N GLY A 97 -11.23 -16.83 -17.32
CA GLY A 97 -12.53 -17.31 -16.87
C GLY A 97 -12.94 -16.73 -15.53
N ALA A 98 -12.27 -15.70 -15.02
CA ALA A 98 -12.66 -15.00 -13.80
C ALA A 98 -13.79 -14.01 -14.11
N VAL A 99 -14.73 -13.86 -13.17
CA VAL A 99 -15.86 -12.92 -13.31
C VAL A 99 -15.35 -11.50 -13.05
N PHE A 100 -15.74 -10.55 -13.91
CA PHE A 100 -15.32 -9.16 -13.75
C PHE A 100 -15.77 -8.54 -12.42
N ALA A 101 -16.89 -8.98 -11.85
CA ALA A 101 -17.35 -8.60 -10.53
C ALA A 101 -16.33 -8.91 -9.42
N ASP A 102 -15.69 -10.08 -9.44
CA ASP A 102 -14.68 -10.45 -8.43
C ASP A 102 -13.43 -9.59 -8.57
N ARG A 103 -13.06 -9.28 -9.81
CA ARG A 103 -11.95 -8.39 -10.11
C ARG A 103 -12.27 -6.95 -9.69
N PHE A 104 -13.49 -6.49 -9.94
CA PHE A 104 -13.96 -5.17 -9.55
C PHE A 104 -13.95 -5.01 -8.03
N ASP A 105 -14.42 -6.02 -7.30
CA ASP A 105 -14.39 -6.02 -5.85
C ASP A 105 -12.95 -5.91 -5.32
N ARG A 106 -12.04 -6.76 -5.79
CA ARG A 106 -10.62 -6.74 -5.38
C ARG A 106 -9.86 -5.48 -5.78
N GLU A 107 -10.11 -4.95 -6.98
CA GLU A 107 -9.33 -3.83 -7.53
C GLU A 107 -9.90 -2.45 -7.16
N VAL A 108 -11.19 -2.37 -6.81
CA VAL A 108 -11.88 -1.10 -6.54
C VAL A 108 -12.55 -1.09 -5.17
N ILE A 109 -13.46 -2.03 -4.90
CA ILE A 109 -14.31 -1.96 -3.69
C ILE A 109 -13.48 -2.18 -2.42
N GLU A 110 -12.70 -3.25 -2.35
CA GLU A 110 -11.91 -3.60 -1.17
C GLU A 110 -10.89 -2.48 -0.81
N PRO A 111 -10.04 -1.98 -1.73
CA PRO A 111 -9.11 -0.89 -1.42
C PRO A 111 -9.83 0.42 -1.02
N PHE A 112 -10.92 0.75 -1.71
CA PHE A 112 -11.67 1.97 -1.42
C PHE A 112 -12.35 1.93 -0.05
N VAL A 113 -12.91 0.78 0.32
CA VAL A 113 -13.53 0.56 1.63
C VAL A 113 -12.47 0.59 2.73
N HIS A 114 -11.32 -0.05 2.53
CA HIS A 114 -10.20 0.04 3.48
C HIS A 114 -9.82 1.50 3.78
N GLU A 115 -9.58 2.29 2.74
CA GLU A 115 -9.26 3.72 2.89
C GLU A 115 -10.40 4.49 3.58
N THR A 116 -11.66 4.14 3.28
CA THR A 116 -12.84 4.75 3.92
C THR A 116 -12.89 4.45 5.42
N CYS A 117 -12.59 3.22 5.82
CA CYS A 117 -12.51 2.80 7.22
C CYS A 117 -11.36 3.51 7.95
N VAL A 118 -10.19 3.65 7.30
CA VAL A 118 -9.05 4.39 7.87
C VAL A 118 -9.39 5.87 8.06
N LEU A 119 -10.09 6.50 7.12
CA LEU A 119 -10.58 7.86 7.26
C LEU A 119 -11.61 8.00 8.39
N ALA A 120 -12.48 7.00 8.58
CA ALA A 120 -13.41 6.93 9.70
C ALA A 120 -12.66 6.77 11.04
N ALA A 121 -11.62 5.94 11.10
CA ALA A 121 -10.74 5.78 12.26
C ALA A 121 -10.03 7.08 12.65
N ASP A 122 -9.45 7.79 11.68
CA ASP A 122 -8.82 9.08 11.96
C ASP A 122 -9.85 10.11 12.46
N ARG A 123 -11.07 10.13 11.88
CA ARG A 123 -12.15 10.99 12.33
C ARG A 123 -12.63 10.63 13.73
N ALA A 124 -12.75 9.35 14.04
CA ALA A 124 -13.14 8.86 15.35
C ALA A 124 -12.12 9.28 16.42
N ARG A 125 -10.83 9.05 16.16
CA ARG A 125 -9.72 9.47 17.02
C ARG A 125 -9.76 10.97 17.35
N ARG A 126 -10.10 11.81 16.37
CA ARG A 126 -10.16 13.28 16.54
C ARG A 126 -11.43 13.79 17.22
N THR A 127 -12.58 13.18 16.94
CA THR A 127 -13.88 13.72 17.35
C THR A 127 -14.50 13.00 18.56
N ARG A 128 -14.07 11.76 18.83
CA ARG A 128 -14.59 10.90 19.91
C ARG A 128 -13.44 10.17 20.63
N PRO A 129 -12.42 10.89 21.15
CA PRO A 129 -11.21 10.26 21.69
C PRO A 129 -11.47 9.28 22.85
N GLY A 130 -12.48 9.53 23.68
CA GLY A 130 -12.85 8.61 24.77
C GLY A 130 -13.39 7.27 24.27
N GLN A 131 -14.40 7.30 23.39
CA GLN A 131 -14.96 6.10 22.77
C GLN A 131 -13.94 5.38 21.87
N TRP A 132 -13.03 6.13 21.25
CA TRP A 132 -11.94 5.56 20.48
C TRP A 132 -10.95 4.79 21.38
N ALA A 133 -10.60 5.33 22.55
CA ALA A 133 -9.73 4.62 23.49
C ALA A 133 -10.38 3.33 24.03
N GLU A 134 -11.68 3.38 24.36
CA GLU A 134 -12.43 2.18 24.76
C GLU A 134 -12.45 1.13 23.65
N LEU A 135 -12.67 1.56 22.39
CA LEU A 135 -12.64 0.66 21.24
C LEU A 135 -11.27 0.00 21.04
N LEU A 136 -10.19 0.76 21.22
CA LEU A 136 -8.82 0.24 21.13
C LEU A 136 -8.55 -0.81 22.22
N ASP A 137 -8.97 -0.54 23.46
CA ASP A 137 -8.86 -1.49 24.56
C ASP A 137 -9.65 -2.77 24.29
N ASP A 138 -10.88 -2.65 23.76
CA ASP A 138 -11.73 -3.79 23.40
C ASP A 138 -11.12 -4.66 22.29
N LEU A 139 -10.40 -4.06 21.35
CA LEU A 139 -9.72 -4.75 20.25
C LEU A 139 -8.33 -5.25 20.63
N GLY A 140 -7.76 -4.78 21.73
CA GLY A 140 -6.38 -5.06 22.12
C GLY A 140 -5.34 -4.36 21.24
N GLU A 141 -5.71 -3.25 20.60
CA GLU A 141 -4.88 -2.48 19.69
C GLU A 141 -4.36 -1.20 20.36
N ASP A 142 -3.15 -0.75 20.04
CA ASP A 142 -2.57 0.47 20.62
C ASP A 142 -2.90 1.74 19.81
N GLY A 143 -3.46 1.59 18.62
CA GLY A 143 -3.87 2.67 17.72
C GLY A 143 -2.73 3.42 17.05
N ALA A 144 -1.50 2.90 17.07
CA ALA A 144 -0.36 3.46 16.34
C ALA A 144 -0.62 3.45 14.83
N GLU A 145 -1.13 2.32 14.32
CA GLU A 145 -1.48 2.11 12.92
C GLU A 145 -2.99 1.91 12.76
N LEU A 146 -3.68 2.93 12.22
CA LEU A 146 -5.14 2.88 12.05
C LEU A 146 -5.59 1.75 11.12
N GLY A 147 -4.75 1.35 10.17
CA GLY A 147 -5.03 0.23 9.29
C GLY A 147 -5.12 -1.11 10.03
N ASP A 148 -4.32 -1.30 11.09
CA ASP A 148 -4.32 -2.52 11.89
C ASP A 148 -5.58 -2.59 12.75
N VAL A 149 -5.97 -1.46 13.36
CA VAL A 149 -7.25 -1.33 14.08
C VAL A 149 -8.44 -1.68 13.17
N VAL A 150 -8.46 -1.14 11.94
CA VAL A 150 -9.52 -1.42 10.96
C VAL A 150 -9.63 -2.91 10.64
N ARG A 151 -8.48 -3.60 10.48
CA ARG A 151 -8.48 -5.05 10.22
C ARG A 151 -8.93 -5.84 11.44
N ALA A 152 -8.50 -5.46 12.65
CA ALA A 152 -8.90 -6.11 13.89
C ALA A 152 -10.42 -6.04 14.12
N GLY A 153 -11.05 -4.92 13.76
CA GLY A 153 -12.50 -4.74 13.90
C GLY A 153 -13.35 -5.31 12.76
N GLU A 154 -12.76 -5.83 11.69
CA GLU A 154 -13.45 -6.45 10.54
C GLU A 154 -14.56 -5.60 9.89
N TRP A 155 -14.55 -4.27 10.08
CA TRP A 155 -15.63 -3.37 9.62
C TRP A 155 -15.73 -3.21 8.11
N GLU A 156 -14.71 -3.66 7.38
CA GLU A 156 -14.65 -3.57 5.93
C GLU A 156 -15.72 -4.43 5.27
N GLN A 157 -15.96 -5.64 5.79
CA GLN A 157 -16.85 -6.60 5.16
C GLN A 157 -18.29 -6.07 4.99
N PRO A 158 -18.97 -5.52 6.02
CA PRO A 158 -20.29 -4.94 5.84
C PRO A 158 -20.29 -3.69 4.93
N LEU A 159 -19.20 -2.90 4.95
CA LEU A 159 -19.08 -1.71 4.10
C LEU A 159 -18.85 -2.03 2.63
N ARG A 160 -18.20 -3.16 2.31
CA ARG A 160 -18.02 -3.64 0.92
C ARG A 160 -19.37 -3.89 0.25
N THR A 161 -20.29 -4.58 0.93
CA THR A 161 -21.65 -4.80 0.43
C THR A 161 -22.40 -3.48 0.21
N ASP A 162 -22.29 -2.53 1.14
CA ASP A 162 -22.91 -1.22 0.99
C ASP A 162 -22.31 -0.44 -0.20
N ALA A 163 -20.99 -0.52 -0.41
CA ALA A 163 -20.29 0.12 -1.52
C ALA A 163 -20.68 -0.49 -2.88
N GLU A 164 -20.72 -1.82 -3.00
CA GLU A 164 -21.16 -2.53 -4.20
C GLU A 164 -22.60 -2.11 -4.57
N HIS A 165 -23.52 -2.10 -3.61
CA HIS A 165 -24.88 -1.62 -3.84
C HIS A 165 -24.96 -0.16 -4.27
N LEU A 166 -24.13 0.73 -3.71
CA LEU A 166 -24.08 2.14 -4.11
C LEU A 166 -23.62 2.31 -5.57
N VAL A 167 -22.64 1.52 -6.00
CA VAL A 167 -22.16 1.50 -7.39
C VAL A 167 -23.25 0.95 -8.32
N LEU A 168 -23.82 -0.21 -8.01
CA LEU A 168 -24.87 -0.83 -8.84
C LEU A 168 -26.10 0.07 -8.95
N ALA A 169 -26.50 0.75 -7.86
CA ALA A 169 -27.61 1.70 -7.88
C ALA A 169 -27.32 2.94 -8.76
N ALA A 170 -26.05 3.33 -8.90
CA ALA A 170 -25.65 4.49 -9.70
C ALA A 170 -25.40 4.14 -11.17
N LEU A 171 -24.75 3.01 -11.44
CA LEU A 171 -24.19 2.66 -12.75
C LEU A 171 -24.76 1.38 -13.36
N GLY A 172 -25.35 0.48 -12.58
CA GLY A 172 -25.61 -0.91 -12.99
C GLY A 172 -26.40 -1.04 -14.30
N THR A 173 -27.41 -0.18 -14.50
CA THR A 173 -28.25 -0.19 -15.71
C THR A 173 -27.77 0.75 -16.82
N ALA A 174 -26.75 1.57 -16.55
CA ALA A 174 -26.17 2.48 -17.53
C ALA A 174 -25.41 1.69 -18.62
N PRO A 175 -25.45 2.14 -19.89
CA PRO A 175 -24.65 1.53 -20.96
C PRO A 175 -23.15 1.57 -20.61
N LEU A 176 -22.44 0.45 -20.80
CA LEU A 176 -21.02 0.36 -20.47
C LEU A 176 -20.19 1.48 -21.12
N LEU A 177 -20.45 1.76 -22.41
CA LEU A 177 -19.73 2.78 -23.17
C LEU A 177 -19.91 4.21 -22.59
N GLU A 178 -21.06 4.51 -22.00
CA GLU A 178 -21.30 5.80 -21.34
C GLU A 178 -20.53 5.86 -20.01
N VAL A 179 -20.51 4.77 -19.25
CA VAL A 179 -19.74 4.67 -17.99
C VAL A 179 -18.24 4.84 -18.25
N GLU A 180 -17.70 4.20 -19.29
CA GLU A 180 -16.30 4.35 -19.68
C GLU A 180 -15.98 5.81 -20.08
N ALA A 181 -16.86 6.46 -20.85
CA ALA A 181 -16.65 7.85 -21.27
C ALA A 181 -16.53 8.82 -20.09
N GLU A 182 -17.33 8.64 -19.03
CA GLU A 182 -17.24 9.43 -17.80
C GLU A 182 -15.93 9.17 -17.03
N GLY A 183 -15.38 7.96 -17.12
CA GLY A 183 -14.17 7.53 -16.42
C GLY A 183 -12.85 7.93 -17.08
N LEU A 184 -12.85 8.27 -18.38
CA LEU A 184 -11.65 8.55 -19.18
C LEU A 184 -10.68 9.56 -18.53
N PRO A 185 -11.13 10.70 -17.97
CA PRO A 185 -10.21 11.66 -17.37
C PRO A 185 -9.45 11.07 -16.15
N LEU A 186 -10.14 10.32 -15.29
CA LEU A 186 -9.54 9.77 -14.07
C LEU A 186 -8.64 8.58 -14.38
N SER A 187 -9.00 7.71 -15.32
CA SER A 187 -8.16 6.57 -15.72
C SER A 187 -6.80 7.02 -16.29
N LEU A 188 -6.78 8.13 -17.05
CA LEU A 188 -5.54 8.74 -17.54
C LEU A 188 -4.68 9.30 -16.39
N VAL A 189 -5.30 9.94 -15.40
CA VAL A 189 -4.58 10.42 -14.20
C VAL A 189 -3.97 9.25 -13.44
N ARG A 190 -4.71 8.15 -13.25
CA ARG A 190 -4.20 6.94 -12.58
C ARG A 190 -3.09 6.27 -13.36
N ALA A 191 -3.19 6.21 -14.69
CA ALA A 191 -2.12 5.68 -15.54
C ALA A 191 -0.85 6.53 -15.43
N ALA A 192 -0.98 7.86 -15.41
CA ALA A 192 0.14 8.78 -15.21
C ALA A 192 0.76 8.62 -13.81
N GLU A 193 -0.07 8.50 -12.77
CA GLU A 193 0.38 8.27 -11.39
C GLU A 193 1.11 6.93 -11.25
N ALA A 194 0.56 5.85 -11.81
CA ALA A 194 1.18 4.53 -11.80
C ALA A 194 2.53 4.54 -12.54
N THR A 195 2.59 5.22 -13.70
CA THR A 195 3.84 5.42 -14.45
C THR A 195 4.86 6.21 -13.63
N ALA A 196 4.44 7.29 -12.97
CA ALA A 196 5.31 8.09 -12.11
C ALA A 196 5.81 7.29 -10.89
N ARG A 197 4.95 6.49 -10.27
CA ARG A 197 5.30 5.61 -9.15
C ARG A 197 6.26 4.50 -9.58
N ALA A 198 6.06 3.90 -10.75
CA ALA A 198 6.97 2.90 -11.31
C ALA A 198 8.32 3.50 -11.72
N ALA A 199 8.33 4.77 -12.13
CA ALA A 199 9.55 5.50 -12.46
C ALA A 199 10.30 6.05 -11.23
N ALA A 200 9.67 6.08 -10.06
CA ALA A 200 10.32 6.50 -8.83
C ALA A 200 11.43 5.49 -8.49
N ALA A 201 12.68 5.95 -8.49
CA ALA A 201 13.80 5.14 -8.03
C ALA A 201 13.54 4.70 -6.58
N PRO A 202 13.89 3.46 -6.20
CA PRO A 202 13.79 3.02 -4.82
C PRO A 202 14.53 4.04 -3.93
N ARG A 203 13.91 4.37 -2.79
CA ARG A 203 14.56 5.16 -1.74
C ARG A 203 15.94 4.53 -1.50
N PRO A 204 17.06 5.28 -1.58
CA PRO A 204 18.35 4.69 -1.25
C PRO A 204 18.21 4.07 0.14
N GLU A 205 18.63 2.81 0.25
CA GLU A 205 18.75 2.14 1.55
C GLU A 205 19.54 3.06 2.48
N PRO A 206 19.22 3.10 3.79
CA PRO A 206 20.08 3.82 4.72
C PRO A 206 21.50 3.29 4.52
N GLU A 207 22.39 4.16 4.04
CA GLU A 207 23.79 3.79 3.90
C GLU A 207 24.29 3.33 5.28
N PRO A 208 25.07 2.23 5.35
CA PRO A 208 25.79 1.92 6.58
C PRO A 208 26.55 3.19 7.00
N GLU A 209 26.44 3.54 8.29
CA GLU A 209 26.93 4.79 8.90
C GLU A 209 28.09 5.44 8.13
N ASP A 210 27.85 6.68 7.70
CA ASP A 210 28.77 7.47 6.90
C ASP A 210 30.14 7.57 7.60
N LEU A 211 31.09 6.73 7.17
CA LEU A 211 32.49 6.74 7.62
C LEU A 211 33.12 8.13 7.48
N SER A 212 32.52 9.06 6.73
CA SER A 212 32.98 10.45 6.63
C SER A 212 33.06 11.14 8.00
N GLY A 213 32.13 10.86 8.92
CA GLY A 213 32.14 11.43 10.27
C GLY A 213 33.31 10.90 11.11
N ALA A 214 33.41 9.58 11.22
CA ALA A 214 34.48 8.90 11.95
C ALA A 214 35.86 9.19 11.34
N LEU A 215 35.98 9.20 10.02
CA LEU A 215 37.23 9.51 9.31
C LEU A 215 37.66 10.97 9.51
N PHE A 216 36.71 11.91 9.55
CA PHE A 216 37.02 13.31 9.84
C PHE A 216 37.62 13.45 11.25
N LEU A 217 37.01 12.82 12.25
CA LEU A 217 37.51 12.80 13.63
C LEU A 217 38.87 12.10 13.72
N ALA A 218 39.06 10.99 13.00
CA ALA A 218 40.33 10.26 12.96
C ALA A 218 41.47 11.10 12.37
N LEU A 219 41.22 11.79 11.25
CA LEU A 219 42.20 12.68 10.63
C LEU A 219 42.52 13.91 11.50
N ALA A 220 41.52 14.42 12.25
CA ALA A 220 41.73 15.47 13.23
C ALA A 220 42.60 14.99 14.40
N ALA A 221 42.33 13.80 14.94
CA ALA A 221 43.11 13.17 16.01
C ALA A 221 44.59 13.06 15.65
N VAL A 222 44.90 12.50 14.48
CA VAL A 222 46.29 12.30 14.00
C VAL A 222 47.02 13.62 13.85
N ARG A 223 46.34 14.65 13.32
CA ARG A 223 46.91 15.99 13.12
C ARG A 223 47.19 16.70 14.45
N GLU A 224 46.27 16.64 15.40
CA GLU A 224 46.40 17.29 16.71
C GLU A 224 47.41 16.59 17.62
N ALA A 225 47.51 15.26 17.53
CA ALA A 225 48.50 14.46 18.24
C ALA A 225 49.93 14.69 17.73
N GLY A 226 50.10 15.35 16.58
CA GLY A 226 51.41 15.67 16.00
C GLY A 226 52.24 14.43 15.65
N LEU A 227 51.57 13.33 15.31
CA LEU A 227 52.23 12.06 14.99
C LEU A 227 52.98 12.17 13.65
N PRO A 228 54.16 11.55 13.53
CA PRO A 228 54.86 11.51 12.24
C PRO A 228 54.03 10.72 11.21
N ALA A 229 54.02 11.21 9.97
CA ALA A 229 53.37 10.53 8.84
C ALA A 229 54.45 9.89 7.94
N PRO A 230 54.38 8.58 7.63
CA PRO A 230 53.39 7.61 8.11
C PRO A 230 53.58 7.22 9.59
N VAL A 231 52.50 6.95 10.32
CA VAL A 231 52.54 6.67 11.77
C VAL A 231 53.22 5.31 12.04
N PRO A 232 54.35 5.27 12.77
CA PRO A 232 55.09 4.04 13.05
C PRO A 232 54.37 3.16 14.09
N ALA A 233 54.63 1.86 14.04
CA ALA A 233 53.99 0.90 14.94
C ALA A 233 54.32 1.14 16.43
N ASP A 234 55.47 1.75 16.72
CA ASP A 234 55.86 2.16 18.08
C ASP A 234 54.96 3.26 18.66
N ASP A 235 54.33 4.06 17.78
CA ASP A 235 53.37 5.11 18.16
C ASP A 235 51.90 4.61 18.17
N ALA A 236 51.64 3.31 17.90
CA ALA A 236 50.29 2.74 17.91
C ALA A 236 49.49 2.98 19.22
N PRO A 237 50.09 2.91 20.43
CA PRO A 237 49.37 3.26 21.67
C PRO A 237 48.96 4.74 21.73
N ARG A 238 49.79 5.63 21.17
CA ARG A 238 49.52 7.08 21.14
C ARG A 238 48.46 7.41 20.09
N LEU A 239 48.47 6.72 18.96
CA LEU A 239 47.42 6.81 17.94
C LEU A 239 46.06 6.36 18.51
N LEU A 240 46.00 5.20 19.17
CA LEU A 240 44.76 4.70 19.76
C LEU A 240 44.20 5.64 20.84
N ALA A 241 45.07 6.18 21.70
CA ALA A 241 44.66 7.17 22.70
C ALA A 241 44.09 8.44 22.05
N ALA A 242 44.74 8.95 20.99
CA ALA A 242 44.26 10.14 20.28
C ALA A 242 42.89 9.92 19.60
N LEU A 243 42.64 8.73 19.04
CA LEU A 243 41.35 8.39 18.43
C LEU A 243 40.24 8.26 19.49
N ALA A 244 40.53 7.64 20.62
CA ALA A 244 39.58 7.53 21.74
C ALA A 244 39.27 8.90 22.37
N GLU A 245 40.25 9.80 22.47
CA GLU A 245 40.05 11.17 22.96
C GLU A 245 39.13 12.01 22.06
N GLN A 246 39.11 11.74 20.76
CA GLN A 246 38.17 12.34 19.81
C GLN A 246 36.80 11.67 19.80
N GLY A 247 36.59 10.64 20.63
CA GLY A 247 35.31 9.99 20.85
C GLY A 247 34.96 8.88 19.85
N LEU A 248 35.93 8.33 19.12
CA LEU A 248 35.67 7.17 18.25
C LEU A 248 35.43 5.90 19.07
N GLU A 249 34.39 5.15 18.71
CA GLU A 249 34.09 3.83 19.26
C GLU A 249 35.05 2.76 18.70
N PRO A 250 35.27 1.62 19.41
CA PRO A 250 36.24 0.60 19.00
C PRO A 250 36.07 0.05 17.57
N ASP A 251 34.83 -0.11 17.15
CA ASP A 251 34.40 -0.59 15.85
C ASP A 251 34.55 0.49 14.76
N GLU A 252 34.32 1.76 15.09
CA GLU A 252 34.65 2.89 14.22
C GLU A 252 36.16 3.03 14.02
N VAL A 253 36.96 2.84 15.09
CA VAL A 253 38.44 2.83 15.00
C VAL A 253 38.89 1.75 14.01
N ALA A 254 38.38 0.52 14.15
CA ALA A 254 38.72 -0.57 13.22
C ALA A 254 38.36 -0.23 11.77
N ALA A 255 37.24 0.46 11.54
CA ALA A 255 36.78 0.84 10.21
C ALA A 255 37.60 1.98 9.58
N VAL A 256 38.16 2.91 10.36
CA VAL A 256 38.94 4.04 9.83
C VAL A 256 40.43 3.74 9.62
N LEU A 257 41.01 2.73 10.28
CA LEU A 257 42.43 2.36 10.17
C LEU A 257 42.94 2.19 8.72
N PRO A 258 42.19 1.56 7.79
CA PRO A 258 42.63 1.41 6.40
C PRO A 258 42.76 2.73 5.63
N HIS A 259 42.20 3.82 6.17
CA HIS A 259 42.16 5.14 5.54
C HIS A 259 43.19 6.12 6.10
N LEU A 260 43.95 5.73 7.13
CA LEU A 260 45.00 6.55 7.73
C LEU A 260 46.38 6.26 7.12
N ASP A 261 47.26 7.26 7.12
CA ASP A 261 48.64 7.11 6.65
C ASP A 261 49.51 6.41 7.70
N LEU A 262 49.50 5.08 7.66
CA LEU A 262 50.12 4.19 8.65
C LEU A 262 51.32 3.45 8.06
N ALA A 263 52.38 3.31 8.85
CA ALA A 263 53.49 2.44 8.50
C ALA A 263 53.05 0.95 8.55
N PRO A 264 53.73 0.05 7.82
CA PRO A 264 53.41 -1.38 7.85
C PRO A 264 53.40 -1.94 9.28
N GLY A 265 52.34 -2.67 9.63
CA GLY A 265 52.15 -3.30 10.95
C GLY A 265 51.55 -2.39 12.04
N THR A 266 51.36 -1.09 11.78
CA THR A 266 50.73 -0.17 12.76
C THR A 266 49.25 -0.49 12.95
N ALA A 267 48.49 -0.76 11.87
CA ALA A 267 47.07 -1.12 11.95
C ALA A 267 46.84 -2.41 12.75
N ASP A 268 47.63 -3.45 12.49
CA ASP A 268 47.57 -4.72 13.24
C ASP A 268 47.90 -4.53 14.72
N ARG A 269 48.85 -3.62 15.01
CA ARG A 269 49.22 -3.29 16.39
C ARG A 269 48.10 -2.57 17.12
N VAL A 270 47.39 -1.64 16.47
CA VAL A 270 46.21 -0.97 17.04
C VAL A 270 45.07 -1.96 17.27
N ALA A 271 44.78 -2.83 16.30
CA ALA A 271 43.77 -3.88 16.45
C ALA A 271 44.09 -4.83 17.61
N ALA A 272 45.35 -5.20 17.79
CA ALA A 272 45.78 -6.03 18.93
C ALA A 272 45.65 -5.32 20.29
N LEU A 273 45.78 -3.99 20.32
CA LEU A 273 45.56 -3.19 21.54
C LEU A 273 44.07 -3.07 21.87
N LEU A 274 43.21 -2.87 20.85
CA LEU A 274 41.75 -2.85 21.01
C LEU A 274 41.20 -4.19 21.53
N ALA A 275 41.72 -5.31 21.05
CA ALA A 275 41.31 -6.64 21.50
C ALA A 275 41.81 -7.00 22.91
N ALA A 276 42.76 -6.23 23.46
CA ALA A 276 43.32 -6.42 24.79
C ALA A 276 42.78 -5.43 25.83
N ALA A 277 41.96 -4.47 25.42
CA ALA A 277 41.26 -3.49 26.25
C ALA A 277 39.89 -4.03 26.69
#